data_AF-A0A7G1I6G0-F1
#
_entry.id   AF-A0A7G1I6G0-F1
#
_cell.length_a   1.000
_cell.length_b   1.000
_cell.length_c   1.000
_cell.angle_alpha   90.00
_cell.angle_beta   90.00
_cell.angle_gamma   90.00
#
_symmetry.space_group_name_H-M   'P 1'
#
loop_
_entity.id
_entity.type
_entity.pdbx_description
1 polymer ?
#
loop_
_entity_poly.entity_id
_entity_poly.type
_entity_poly.pdbx_seq_one_letter_code
_entity_poly.pdbx_strand_id
1 'polypeptide(L)'
;MTDHAAPPLAKRAETRREHHGDVFVDPYEWLRDKDDPEVIAYLEAENAYTDQATAHLEPLRRKIFDEIKARTKETDLSVPTRRGNWWYYARTFEGKQYGVHCRCPVTDPDDWDPPRFDESTEIPGEQVLLDENQEADGHDFSRWAR
;
A
#
# COMPACT_ATOMS: atom_id res chain seq x y z
N MET A 1 -20.16 -25.08 -18.46
CA MET A 1 -18.69 -25.18 -18.47
C MET A 1 -18.20 -23.83 -18.96
N THR A 2 -17.68 -22.99 -18.05
CA THR A 2 -16.98 -21.77 -18.45
C THR A 2 -15.72 -22.19 -19.19
N ASP A 3 -15.64 -21.85 -20.46
CA ASP A 3 -14.45 -22.00 -21.26
C ASP A 3 -13.44 -20.96 -20.76
N HIS A 4 -12.51 -21.40 -19.92
CA HIS A 4 -11.45 -20.53 -19.40
C HIS A 4 -10.31 -20.53 -20.43
N ALA A 5 -9.84 -19.34 -20.81
CA ALA A 5 -8.66 -19.20 -21.66
C ALA A 5 -7.50 -20.03 -21.10
N ALA A 6 -6.68 -20.62 -21.97
CA ALA A 6 -5.52 -21.36 -21.49
C ALA A 6 -4.50 -20.39 -20.86
N PRO A 7 -3.85 -20.76 -19.74
CA PRO A 7 -2.79 -19.94 -19.16
C PRO A 7 -1.64 -19.76 -20.16
N PRO A 8 -0.94 -18.61 -20.14
CA PRO A 8 0.21 -18.41 -20.99
C PRO A 8 1.32 -19.40 -20.61
N LEU A 9 2.01 -19.92 -21.62
CA LEU A 9 3.09 -20.89 -21.41
C LEU A 9 4.42 -20.16 -21.30
N ALA A 10 5.04 -20.20 -20.13
CA ALA A 10 6.38 -19.66 -19.93
C ALA A 10 7.40 -20.39 -20.80
N LYS A 11 8.19 -19.61 -21.56
CA LYS A 11 9.38 -20.10 -22.25
C LYS A 11 10.36 -20.69 -21.24
N ARG A 12 11.04 -21.76 -21.65
CA ARG A 12 12.14 -22.37 -20.90
C ARG A 12 13.45 -22.03 -21.59
N ALA A 13 14.28 -21.26 -20.91
CA ALA A 13 15.63 -20.90 -21.33
C ALA A 13 16.60 -21.26 -20.21
N GLU A 14 17.32 -22.37 -20.38
CA GLU A 14 18.24 -22.89 -19.35
C GLU A 14 19.38 -21.90 -19.09
N THR A 15 19.39 -21.34 -17.88
CA THR A 15 20.48 -20.50 -17.39
C THR A 15 21.21 -21.22 -16.27
N ARG A 16 22.50 -21.46 -16.46
CA ARG A 16 23.35 -22.10 -15.46
C ARG A 16 23.84 -21.07 -14.44
N ARG A 17 23.67 -21.37 -13.16
CA ARG A 17 24.26 -20.65 -12.03
C ARG A 17 25.16 -21.61 -11.25
N GLU A 18 26.29 -21.12 -10.77
CA GLU A 18 27.23 -21.92 -9.99
C GLU A 18 27.61 -21.17 -8.72
N HIS A 19 27.38 -21.82 -7.57
CA HIS A 19 27.71 -21.28 -6.25
C HIS A 19 28.39 -22.36 -5.41
N HIS A 20 29.59 -22.08 -4.91
CA HIS A 20 30.38 -23.01 -4.08
C HIS A 20 30.61 -24.41 -4.70
N GLY A 21 30.65 -24.49 -6.03
CA GLY A 21 30.82 -25.74 -6.78
C GLY A 21 29.50 -26.48 -7.06
N ASP A 22 28.37 -25.99 -6.55
CA ASP A 22 27.04 -26.49 -6.86
C ASP A 22 26.48 -25.79 -8.09
N VAL A 23 26.05 -26.60 -9.07
CA VAL A 23 25.49 -26.13 -10.34
C VAL A 23 23.97 -26.23 -10.30
N PHE A 24 23.30 -25.11 -10.48
CA PHE A 24 21.85 -25.02 -10.62
C PHE A 24 21.50 -24.53 -12.02
N VAL A 25 20.62 -25.26 -12.71
CA VAL A 25 20.09 -24.83 -14.02
C VAL A 25 18.68 -24.30 -13.80
N ASP A 26 18.50 -23.01 -14.05
CA ASP A 26 17.19 -22.36 -13.96
C ASP A 26 16.62 -22.10 -15.36
N PRO A 27 15.54 -22.79 -15.76
CA PRO A 27 14.86 -22.56 -17.03
C PRO A 27 14.13 -21.20 -17.13
N TYR A 28 13.98 -20.46 -16.02
CA TYR A 28 13.14 -19.27 -15.92
C TYR A 28 13.91 -18.02 -15.45
N GLU A 29 15.25 -18.04 -15.40
CA GLU A 29 16.03 -16.87 -14.97
C GLU A 29 15.80 -15.64 -15.87
N TRP A 30 15.35 -15.82 -17.10
CA TRP A 30 14.98 -14.72 -18.00
C TRP A 30 13.86 -13.83 -17.43
N LEU A 31 12.95 -14.37 -16.59
CA LEU A 31 11.89 -13.60 -15.92
C LEU A 31 12.41 -12.61 -14.86
N ARG A 32 13.70 -12.67 -14.52
CA ARG A 32 14.30 -11.78 -13.54
C ARG A 32 14.51 -10.36 -14.07
N ASP A 33 14.69 -10.23 -15.38
CA ASP A 33 14.92 -8.93 -16.02
C ASP A 33 13.60 -8.19 -16.21
N LYS A 34 13.40 -7.14 -15.42
CA LYS A 34 12.12 -6.41 -15.36
C LYS A 34 11.92 -5.46 -16.53
N ASP A 35 13.00 -5.05 -17.18
CA ASP A 35 12.98 -4.10 -18.29
C ASP A 35 12.95 -4.82 -19.66
N ASP A 36 13.08 -6.15 -19.65
CA ASP A 36 13.03 -6.97 -20.87
C ASP A 36 11.60 -7.00 -21.46
N PRO A 37 11.40 -6.61 -22.72
CA PRO A 37 10.09 -6.64 -23.37
C PRO A 37 9.43 -8.02 -23.43
N GLU A 38 10.20 -9.12 -23.50
CA GLU A 38 9.69 -10.49 -23.47
C GLU A 38 9.08 -10.81 -22.10
N VAL A 39 9.70 -10.32 -21.02
CA VAL A 39 9.18 -10.47 -19.64
C VAL A 39 7.92 -9.66 -19.45
N ILE A 40 7.92 -8.39 -19.87
CA ILE A 40 6.74 -7.53 -19.77
C ILE A 40 5.56 -8.13 -20.53
N ALA A 41 5.77 -8.58 -21.78
CA ALA A 41 4.72 -9.20 -22.57
C ALA A 41 4.17 -10.49 -21.92
N TYR A 42 5.02 -11.28 -21.29
CA TYR A 42 4.58 -12.47 -20.55
C TYR A 42 3.74 -12.11 -19.32
N LEU A 43 4.15 -11.11 -18.54
CA LEU A 43 3.41 -10.64 -17.37
C LEU A 43 2.07 -10.00 -17.75
N GLU A 44 2.00 -9.26 -18.84
CA GLU A 44 0.74 -8.74 -19.37
C GLU A 44 -0.22 -9.86 -19.80
N ALA A 45 0.30 -10.93 -20.41
CA ALA A 45 -0.50 -12.10 -20.76
C ALA A 45 -1.03 -12.84 -19.52
N GLU A 46 -0.22 -12.96 -18.46
CA GLU A 46 -0.65 -13.53 -17.17
C GLU A 46 -1.72 -12.68 -16.49
N ASN A 47 -1.59 -11.34 -16.52
CA ASN A 47 -2.60 -10.42 -16.01
C ASN A 47 -3.92 -10.57 -16.79
N ALA A 48 -3.87 -10.60 -18.12
CA ALA A 48 -5.05 -10.78 -18.96
C ALA A 48 -5.75 -12.13 -18.73
N TYR A 49 -4.96 -13.21 -18.57
CA TYR A 49 -5.51 -14.52 -18.19
C TYR A 49 -6.19 -14.46 -16.82
N THR A 50 -5.54 -13.85 -15.83
CA THR A 50 -6.08 -13.70 -14.48
C THR A 50 -7.38 -12.91 -14.47
N ASP A 51 -7.45 -11.81 -15.22
CA ASP A 51 -8.66 -10.99 -15.34
C ASP A 51 -9.81 -11.79 -15.96
N GLN A 52 -9.56 -12.56 -17.02
CA GLN A 52 -10.58 -13.40 -17.64
C GLN A 52 -11.02 -14.55 -16.73
N ALA A 53 -10.06 -15.22 -16.09
CA ALA A 53 -10.32 -16.34 -15.19
C ALA A 53 -11.14 -15.88 -13.97
N THR A 54 -10.88 -14.67 -13.46
CA THR A 54 -11.54 -14.11 -12.27
C THR A 54 -12.73 -13.20 -12.57
N ALA A 55 -13.03 -12.89 -13.84
CA ALA A 55 -14.12 -11.97 -14.23
C ALA A 55 -15.48 -12.33 -13.61
N HIS A 56 -15.79 -13.62 -13.50
CA HIS A 56 -17.04 -14.10 -12.90
C HIS A 56 -17.17 -13.80 -11.40
N LEU A 57 -16.06 -13.52 -10.72
CA LEU A 57 -16.01 -13.15 -9.31
C LEU A 57 -16.18 -11.65 -9.08
N GLU A 58 -16.26 -10.84 -10.13
CA GLU A 58 -16.38 -9.38 -10.02
C GLU A 58 -17.53 -8.91 -9.10
N PRO A 59 -18.75 -9.49 -9.16
CA PRO A 59 -19.82 -9.10 -8.24
C PRO A 59 -19.49 -9.41 -6.76
N LEU A 60 -18.81 -10.53 -6.51
CA LEU A 60 -18.39 -10.91 -5.16
C LEU A 60 -17.25 -10.01 -4.65
N ARG A 61 -16.26 -9.74 -5.51
CA ARG A 61 -15.14 -8.83 -5.23
C ARG A 61 -15.65 -7.44 -4.84
N ARG A 62 -16.61 -6.91 -5.60
CA ARG A 62 -17.23 -5.61 -5.31
C ARG A 62 -17.98 -5.62 -3.97
N LYS A 63 -18.78 -6.65 -3.71
CA LYS A 63 -19.49 -6.78 -2.43
C LYS A 63 -18.52 -6.79 -1.24
N ILE A 64 -17.44 -7.57 -1.32
CA ILE A 64 -16.42 -7.64 -0.28
C ILE A 64 -15.72 -6.28 -0.13
N PHE A 65 -15.39 -5.62 -1.24
CA PHE A 65 -14.80 -4.28 -1.21
C PHE A 65 -15.70 -3.27 -0.50
N ASP A 66 -16.99 -3.21 -0.86
CA ASP A 66 -17.96 -2.30 -0.24
C ASP A 66 -18.14 -2.62 1.25
N GLU A 67 -18.14 -3.89 1.63
CA GLU A 67 -18.23 -4.31 3.02
C GLU A 67 -16.99 -3.92 3.84
N ILE A 68 -15.79 -4.11 3.29
CA ILE A 68 -14.55 -3.68 3.93
C ILE A 68 -14.53 -2.15 4.04
N LYS A 69 -14.89 -1.44 2.97
CA LYS A 69 -14.97 0.02 2.97
C LYS A 69 -15.95 0.52 4.04
N ALA A 70 -17.16 -0.03 4.10
CA ALA A 70 -18.18 0.35 5.09
C ALA A 70 -17.76 0.09 6.54
N ARG A 71 -16.85 -0.87 6.77
CA ARG A 71 -16.30 -1.20 8.10
C ARG A 71 -14.98 -0.48 8.40
N THR A 72 -14.38 0.15 7.39
CA THR A 72 -13.14 0.91 7.55
C THR A 72 -13.53 2.33 7.93
N LYS A 73 -13.15 2.74 9.13
CA LYS A 73 -13.28 4.13 9.54
C LYS A 73 -12.19 4.90 8.79
N GLU A 74 -12.56 5.56 7.69
CA GLU A 74 -11.60 6.30 6.85
C GLU A 74 -10.94 7.46 7.63
N THR A 75 -11.64 7.95 8.66
CA THR A 75 -11.17 8.98 9.56
C THR A 75 -10.79 8.40 10.92
N ASP A 76 -9.49 8.31 11.16
CA ASP A 76 -8.98 7.92 12.46
C ASP A 76 -7.89 8.88 12.94
N LEU A 77 -7.87 9.04 14.24
CA LEU A 77 -6.84 9.77 14.94
C LEU A 77 -6.03 8.74 15.73
N SER A 78 -4.74 8.65 15.45
CA SER A 78 -3.86 7.82 16.28
C SER A 78 -3.87 8.33 17.71
N VAL A 79 -3.71 7.44 18.70
CA VAL A 79 -3.55 7.83 20.10
C VAL A 79 -2.38 8.84 20.24
N PRO A 80 -2.63 10.07 20.71
CA PRO A 80 -1.57 11.08 20.83
C PRO A 80 -0.47 10.64 21.79
N THR A 81 0.78 10.81 21.38
CA THR A 81 1.96 10.50 22.18
C THR A 81 2.67 11.77 22.60
N ARG A 82 2.87 11.96 23.91
CA ARG A 82 3.62 13.11 24.44
C ARG A 82 5.12 12.93 24.22
N ARG A 83 5.78 13.97 23.71
CA ARG A 83 7.24 14.10 23.71
C ARG A 83 7.63 15.53 24.06
N GLY A 84 8.14 15.72 25.27
CA GLY A 84 8.47 17.05 25.80
C GLY A 84 7.21 17.91 25.94
N ASN A 85 7.25 19.11 25.34
CA ASN A 85 6.16 20.09 25.38
C ASN A 85 5.16 19.94 24.21
N TRP A 86 5.15 18.78 23.53
CA TRP A 86 4.33 18.53 22.36
C TRP A 86 3.63 17.17 22.43
N TRP A 87 2.41 17.12 21.92
CA TRP A 87 1.69 15.90 21.58
C TRP A 87 1.86 15.62 20.09
N TYR A 88 2.16 14.38 19.74
CA TYR A 88 2.33 13.92 18.36
C TYR A 88 1.23 12.92 18.01
N TYR A 89 0.63 13.05 16.84
CA TYR A 89 -0.44 12.16 16.36
C TYR A 89 -0.51 12.19 14.83
N ALA A 90 -1.13 11.17 14.25
CA ALA A 90 -1.46 11.10 12.85
C ALA A 90 -2.98 11.17 12.65
N ARG A 91 -3.41 11.85 11.58
CA ARG A 91 -4.80 11.95 11.14
C ARG A 91 -4.95 11.25 9.79
N THR A 92 -5.93 10.37 9.64
CA THR A 92 -6.41 9.97 8.32
C THR A 92 -7.69 10.73 7.99
N PHE A 93 -7.89 11.04 6.72
CA PHE A 93 -9.05 11.78 6.24
C PHE A 93 -9.84 10.92 5.25
N GLU A 94 -11.16 11.10 5.22
CA GLU A 94 -12.02 10.41 4.25
C GLU A 94 -11.54 10.70 2.81
N GLY A 95 -11.45 9.65 2.00
CA GLY A 95 -10.96 9.73 0.62
C GLY A 95 -9.47 10.03 0.44
N LYS A 96 -8.67 10.07 1.51
CA LYS A 96 -7.20 10.19 1.45
C LYS A 96 -6.54 8.84 1.68
N GLN A 97 -5.51 8.53 0.89
CA GLN A 97 -4.85 7.22 0.94
C GLN A 97 -3.78 7.14 2.04
N TYR A 98 -3.27 8.27 2.51
CA TYR A 98 -2.19 8.33 3.49
C TYR A 98 -2.54 9.22 4.69
N GLY A 99 -1.83 9.01 5.79
CA GLY A 99 -2.00 9.80 7.01
C GLY A 99 -1.23 11.12 6.95
N VAL A 100 -1.69 12.10 7.73
CA VAL A 100 -0.99 13.37 7.97
C VAL A 100 -0.45 13.35 9.39
N HIS A 101 0.86 13.54 9.53
CA HIS A 101 1.54 13.60 10.82
C HIS A 101 1.50 15.02 11.36
N CYS A 102 0.91 15.19 12.53
CA CYS A 102 0.71 16.47 13.19
C CYS A 102 1.33 16.47 14.59
N ARG A 103 1.53 17.68 15.13
CA ARG A 103 1.79 17.90 16.55
C ARG A 103 1.03 19.10 17.07
N CYS A 104 0.72 19.11 18.36
CA CYS A 104 0.16 20.27 19.04
C CYS A 104 0.86 20.52 20.39
N PRO A 105 0.91 21.76 20.89
CA PRO A 105 1.58 22.07 22.14
C PRO A 105 0.83 21.47 23.34
N VAL A 106 1.58 21.08 24.36
CA VAL A 106 1.02 20.72 25.68
C VAL A 106 0.55 22.00 26.36
N THR A 107 -0.74 22.05 26.73
CA THR A 107 -1.35 23.21 27.41
C THR A 107 -1.01 23.31 28.89
N ASP A 108 -0.88 22.18 29.57
CA ASP A 108 -0.48 22.10 30.98
C ASP A 108 0.66 21.08 31.15
N PRO A 109 1.85 21.49 31.61
CA PRO A 109 2.98 20.58 31.82
C PRO A 109 2.69 19.40 32.76
N ASP A 110 1.79 19.57 33.73
CA ASP A 110 1.42 18.55 34.71
C ASP A 110 0.26 17.65 34.23
N ASP A 111 -0.38 18.02 33.11
CA ASP A 111 -1.42 17.22 32.46
C ASP A 111 -0.82 16.18 31.50
N TRP A 112 -0.97 14.92 31.86
CA TRP A 112 -0.53 13.77 31.08
C TRP A 112 -1.70 13.06 30.37
N ASP A 113 -2.92 13.57 30.50
CA ASP A 113 -4.04 13.01 29.77
C ASP A 113 -3.94 13.38 28.29
N PRO A 114 -3.96 12.38 27.39
CA PRO A 114 -3.88 12.66 25.97
C PRO A 114 -5.14 13.44 25.55
N PRO A 115 -4.97 14.53 24.79
CA PRO A 115 -6.10 15.29 24.32
C PRO A 115 -6.94 14.42 23.38
N ARG A 116 -8.26 14.46 23.57
CA ARG A 116 -9.21 13.75 22.70
C ARG A 116 -9.61 14.70 21.59
N PHE A 117 -9.08 14.46 20.40
CA PHE A 117 -9.48 15.18 19.19
C PHE A 117 -10.43 14.31 18.38
N ASP A 118 -11.36 14.95 17.69
CA ASP A 118 -12.07 14.33 16.57
C ASP A 118 -11.50 14.83 15.23
N GLU A 119 -11.92 14.19 14.14
CA GLU A 119 -11.51 14.48 12.77
C GLU A 119 -11.74 15.94 12.34
N SER A 120 -12.64 16.65 13.02
CA SER A 120 -13.08 18.02 12.72
C SER A 120 -12.65 19.05 13.77
N THR A 121 -12.00 18.60 14.84
CA THR A 121 -11.58 19.48 15.93
C THR A 121 -10.44 20.35 15.42
N GLU A 122 -10.67 21.66 15.38
CA GLU A 122 -9.57 22.61 15.25
C GLU A 122 -8.74 22.57 16.53
N ILE A 123 -7.46 22.23 16.39
CA ILE A 123 -6.55 22.10 17.53
C ILE A 123 -5.70 23.37 17.58
N PRO A 124 -5.85 24.21 18.62
CA PRO A 124 -5.09 25.44 18.73
C PRO A 124 -3.57 25.16 18.73
N GLY A 125 -2.86 25.75 17.77
CA GLY A 125 -1.41 25.58 17.63
C GLY A 125 -0.97 24.25 17.01
N GLU A 126 -1.88 23.50 16.37
CA GLU A 126 -1.52 22.35 15.54
C GLU A 126 -0.51 22.74 14.44
N GLN A 127 0.49 21.88 14.27
CA GLN A 127 1.48 21.99 13.20
C GLN A 127 1.52 20.67 12.44
N VAL A 128 1.27 20.73 11.13
CA VAL A 128 1.48 19.61 10.22
C VAL A 128 2.99 19.46 10.00
N LEU A 129 3.51 18.26 10.29
CA LEU A 129 4.92 17.92 10.12
C LEU A 129 5.17 17.25 8.77
N LEU A 130 4.25 16.38 8.35
CA LEU A 130 4.35 15.65 7.09
C LEU A 130 2.94 15.32 6.59
N ASP A 131 2.65 15.72 5.36
CA ASP A 131 1.45 15.27 4.63
C ASP A 131 1.87 14.27 3.55
N GLU A 132 1.70 12.98 3.85
CA GLU A 132 2.05 11.91 2.92
C GLU A 132 1.18 11.91 1.66
N ASN A 133 0.00 12.54 1.69
CA ASN A 133 -0.85 12.64 0.49
C ASN A 133 -0.30 13.65 -0.51
N GLN A 134 0.36 14.71 -0.04
CA GLN A 134 1.05 15.67 -0.92
C GLN A 134 2.30 15.04 -1.52
N GLU A 135 3.07 14.29 -0.71
CA GLU A 135 4.25 13.58 -1.20
C GLU A 135 3.90 12.46 -2.18
N ALA A 136 2.73 11.85 -2.03
CA ALA A 136 2.25 10.83 -2.96
C ALA A 136 1.65 11.40 -4.26
N ASP A 137 1.41 12.71 -4.32
CA ASP A 137 0.81 13.33 -5.50
C ASP A 137 1.77 13.23 -6.71
N GLY A 138 1.27 12.67 -7.83
CA GLY A 138 2.07 12.40 -9.02
C GLY A 138 2.91 11.11 -9.00
N HIS A 139 2.80 10.28 -7.97
CA HIS A 139 3.48 8.98 -7.87
C HIS A 139 2.48 7.80 -7.92
N ASP A 140 2.71 6.84 -8.80
CA ASP A 140 1.88 5.62 -8.89
C ASP A 140 1.94 4.75 -7.63
N PHE A 141 3.03 4.85 -6.87
CA PHE A 141 3.22 4.19 -5.58
C PHE A 141 4.11 5.01 -4.67
N SER A 142 3.67 5.23 -3.42
CA SER A 142 4.46 5.91 -2.40
C SER A 142 4.51 5.09 -1.12
N ARG A 143 5.72 4.88 -0.60
CA ARG A 143 5.94 4.25 0.69
C ARG A 143 7.03 4.99 1.43
N TRP A 144 6.66 5.65 2.53
CA TRP A 144 7.61 6.23 3.44
C TRP A 144 8.13 5.14 4.39
N ALA A 145 9.29 4.57 4.07
CA ALA A 145 10.02 3.68 4.96
C ALA A 145 11.41 4.27 5.18
N ARG A 146 11.70 4.60 6.45
CA ARG A 146 13.05 4.96 6.91
C ARG A 146 13.83 3.71 7.26
#